data_AF-A0A087MLN9-F1
#
_entry.id   AF-A0A087MLN9-F1
#
_cell.length_a   1.000
_cell.length_b   1.000
_cell.length_c   1.000
_cell.angle_alpha   90.00
_cell.angle_beta   90.00
_cell.angle_gamma   90.00
#
_symmetry.space_group_name_H-M   'P 1'
#
loop_
_entity.id
_entity.type
_entity.pdbx_description
1 polymer ?
#
loop_
_entity_poly.entity_id
_entity_poly.type
_entity_poly.pdbx_seq_one_letter_code
_entity_poly.pdbx_strand_id
1 'polypeptide(L)'
;MNKTILAVAAGMLVGGGAIAAYQAYATPYAEVLSATPITEKEEIWADVVASEPIVEMRTGQRQVCEDRVVEVRQPERFGDKDGMVVGAVVGGLLGNQVGKGDGRKLATVAGAVGGAYAGREIDRRHVGGKKTTEVQQVCQTVTEPREEVVGYDVTYRSDGELGSQRTDRKPGAQLLLGERDKVVGYNVTWRYEDQTGELVMAEDPGDRLPIENGVIAVAKLDTPPQG
;
A
#
# COMPACT_ATOMS: atom_id res chain seq x y z
N MET A 1 -18.04 6.35 56.88
CA MET A 1 -19.21 5.63 57.46
C MET A 1 -18.68 4.79 58.60
N ASN A 2 -19.14 5.08 59.82
CA ASN A 2 -18.63 4.59 61.09
C ASN A 2 -19.03 3.13 61.34
N LYS A 3 -18.16 2.28 61.92
CA LYS A 3 -18.55 1.06 62.64
C LYS A 3 -17.41 0.50 63.53
N THR A 4 -17.37 1.07 64.74
CA THR A 4 -17.32 0.38 66.05
C THR A 4 -16.30 -0.74 66.29
N ILE A 5 -15.26 -0.38 67.04
CA ILE A 5 -14.37 -1.25 67.82
C ILE A 5 -15.16 -1.80 69.03
N LEU A 6 -15.25 -3.13 69.16
CA LEU A 6 -15.77 -3.80 70.35
C LEU A 6 -14.58 -4.23 71.23
N ALA A 7 -14.45 -3.55 72.36
CA ALA A 7 -13.58 -3.95 73.46
C ALA A 7 -14.28 -5.04 74.29
N VAL A 8 -13.58 -6.15 74.57
CA VAL A 8 -13.94 -7.08 75.64
C VAL A 8 -12.80 -7.09 76.64
N ALA A 9 -13.08 -6.56 77.83
CA ALA A 9 -12.21 -6.61 78.99
C ALA A 9 -12.42 -7.95 79.72
N ALA A 10 -11.33 -8.62 80.09
CA ALA A 10 -11.32 -9.59 81.19
C ALA A 10 -9.89 -9.77 81.71
N GLY A 11 -9.69 -9.48 83.01
CA GLY A 11 -8.51 -9.91 83.77
C GLY A 11 -7.82 -8.83 84.61
N MET A 12 -8.31 -8.57 85.82
CA MET A 12 -7.52 -7.93 86.88
C MET A 12 -6.44 -8.91 87.37
N LEU A 13 -5.17 -8.52 87.30
CA LEU A 13 -4.10 -9.09 88.12
C LEU A 13 -3.49 -7.99 88.97
N VAL A 14 -3.75 -8.07 90.27
CA VAL A 14 -3.08 -7.29 91.30
C VAL A 14 -1.70 -7.90 91.53
N GLY A 15 -0.64 -7.17 91.19
CA GLY A 15 0.75 -7.56 91.44
C GLY A 15 1.69 -6.57 90.75
N GLY A 16 2.49 -5.84 91.53
CA GLY A 16 3.25 -4.68 91.09
C GLY A 16 4.29 -4.95 90.01
N GLY A 17 4.60 -3.87 89.27
CA GLY A 17 5.60 -3.82 88.20
C GLY A 17 4.99 -3.60 86.83
N ALA A 18 4.47 -2.40 86.56
CA ALA A 18 4.05 -2.01 85.22
C ALA A 18 5.29 -1.70 84.36
N ILE A 19 5.99 -2.75 83.91
CA ILE A 19 6.69 -2.66 82.64
C ILE A 19 5.60 -2.86 81.60
N ALA A 20 5.02 -1.76 81.14
CA ALA A 20 4.33 -1.76 79.86
C ALA A 20 5.39 -2.07 78.80
N ALA A 21 5.68 -3.36 78.61
CA ALA A 21 6.33 -3.83 77.41
C ALA A 21 5.36 -3.50 76.28
N TYR A 22 5.55 -2.33 75.68
CA TYR A 22 5.15 -2.11 74.30
C TYR A 22 5.97 -3.11 73.48
N GLN A 23 5.57 -4.38 73.50
CA GLN A 23 5.92 -5.29 72.42
C GLN A 23 5.27 -4.65 71.20
N ALA A 24 6.07 -3.88 70.47
CA ALA A 24 5.74 -3.52 69.11
C ALA A 24 5.49 -4.86 68.41
N TYR A 25 4.22 -5.20 68.19
CA TYR A 25 3.82 -6.26 67.28
C TYR A 25 4.30 -5.80 65.90
N ALA A 26 5.58 -6.04 65.61
CA ALA A 26 6.10 -5.90 64.27
C ALA A 26 5.33 -6.93 63.45
N THR A 27 4.44 -6.44 62.60
CA THR A 27 3.76 -7.30 61.63
C THR A 27 4.83 -8.08 60.88
N PRO A 28 4.76 -9.42 60.82
CA PRO A 28 5.73 -10.19 60.06
C PRO A 28 5.67 -9.76 58.59
N TYR A 29 6.82 -9.72 57.93
CA TYR A 29 6.94 -9.40 56.50
C TYR A 29 7.67 -10.54 55.80
N ALA A 30 7.22 -10.90 54.60
CA ALA A 30 8.00 -11.69 53.67
C ALA A 30 8.91 -10.77 52.85
N GLU A 31 10.12 -11.22 52.58
CA GLU A 31 11.07 -10.55 51.69
C GLU A 31 10.72 -10.84 50.23
N VAL A 32 10.73 -9.82 49.37
CA VAL A 32 10.55 -9.99 47.93
C VAL A 32 11.90 -10.31 47.30
N LEU A 33 12.03 -11.51 46.73
CA LEU A 33 13.24 -11.94 46.04
C LEU A 33 13.29 -11.42 44.60
N SER A 34 12.15 -11.37 43.92
CA SER A 34 12.02 -10.77 42.59
C SER A 34 10.59 -10.37 42.30
N ALA A 35 10.43 -9.27 41.56
CA ALA A 35 9.15 -8.80 41.04
C ALA A 35 9.28 -8.54 39.54
N THR A 36 8.84 -9.49 38.72
CA THR A 36 8.95 -9.39 37.26
C THR A 36 7.64 -8.84 36.69
N PRO A 37 7.63 -7.70 35.99
CA PRO A 37 6.40 -7.14 35.44
C PRO A 37 5.83 -8.04 34.35
N ILE A 38 4.51 -8.21 34.37
CA ILE A 38 3.71 -8.83 33.33
C ILE A 38 3.14 -7.70 32.49
N THR A 39 3.47 -7.69 31.20
CA THR A 39 3.05 -6.63 30.27
C THR A 39 2.07 -7.15 29.22
N GLU A 40 1.13 -6.30 28.85
CA GLU A 40 0.21 -6.51 27.73
C GLU A 40 0.29 -5.33 26.75
N LYS A 41 -0.02 -5.59 25.47
CA LYS A 41 -0.08 -4.55 24.44
C LYS A 41 -1.40 -3.79 24.58
N GLU A 42 -1.30 -2.48 24.79
CA GLU A 42 -2.44 -1.57 24.79
C GLU A 42 -2.33 -0.60 23.61
N GLU A 43 -3.37 -0.56 22.79
CA GLU A 43 -3.50 0.39 21.69
C GLU A 43 -3.71 1.81 22.19
N ILE A 44 -2.98 2.77 21.61
CA ILE A 44 -3.11 4.19 21.91
C ILE A 44 -3.92 4.84 20.81
N TRP A 45 -5.12 5.30 21.16
CA TRP A 45 -6.01 6.01 20.27
C TRP A 45 -6.02 7.52 20.57
N ALA A 46 -6.14 8.33 19.53
CA ALA A 46 -6.28 9.77 19.62
C ALA A 46 -7.47 10.28 18.80
N ASP A 47 -8.07 11.38 19.23
CA ASP A 47 -9.17 12.02 18.52
C ASP A 47 -8.62 12.89 17.38
N VAL A 48 -9.13 12.69 16.18
CA VAL A 48 -8.72 13.49 15.01
C VAL A 48 -9.39 14.85 15.05
N VAL A 49 -8.58 15.91 15.06
CA VAL A 49 -9.04 17.30 15.08
C VAL A 49 -9.12 17.88 13.67
N ALA A 50 -8.11 17.59 12.83
CA ALA A 50 -8.07 18.03 11.44
C ALA A 50 -7.34 17.02 10.55
N SER A 51 -7.76 16.94 9.28
CA SER A 51 -7.12 16.10 8.26
C SER A 51 -6.96 16.89 6.97
N GLU A 52 -5.75 17.37 6.70
CA GLU A 52 -5.45 18.18 5.51
C GLU A 52 -4.80 17.31 4.42
N PRO A 53 -5.33 17.29 3.18
CA PRO A 53 -4.75 16.49 2.11
C PRO A 53 -3.44 17.11 1.62
N ILE A 54 -2.49 16.24 1.30
CA ILE A 54 -1.19 16.59 0.74
C ILE A 54 -1.27 16.29 -0.75
N VAL A 55 -1.28 17.34 -1.56
CA VAL A 55 -1.45 17.23 -3.01
C VAL A 55 -0.09 17.40 -3.69
N GLU A 56 0.28 16.45 -4.53
CA GLU A 56 1.46 16.52 -5.38
C GLU A 56 1.06 16.55 -6.86
N MET A 57 1.79 17.34 -7.64
CA MET A 57 1.70 17.31 -9.09
C MET A 57 2.47 16.09 -9.61
N ARG A 58 1.76 15.12 -10.18
CA ARG A 58 2.38 13.97 -10.85
C ARG A 58 2.14 14.03 -12.34
N THR A 59 3.15 13.64 -13.09
CA THR A 59 3.07 13.55 -14.54
C THR A 59 2.38 12.25 -14.94
N GLY A 60 1.17 12.34 -15.50
CA GLY A 60 0.45 11.21 -16.07
C GLY A 60 0.65 11.12 -17.57
N GLN A 61 0.57 9.90 -18.12
CA GLN A 61 0.48 9.68 -19.57
C GLN A 61 -0.93 9.20 -19.90
N ARG A 62 -1.57 9.82 -20.89
CA ARG A 62 -2.80 9.29 -21.49
C ARG A 62 -2.67 9.21 -23.00
N GLN A 63 -3.29 8.19 -23.58
CA GLN A 63 -3.34 8.03 -25.02
C GLN A 63 -4.57 8.77 -25.55
N VAL A 64 -4.35 9.73 -26.44
CA VAL A 64 -5.40 10.47 -27.14
C VAL A 64 -5.41 9.99 -28.59
N CYS A 65 -6.51 9.40 -29.01
CA CYS A 65 -6.69 8.95 -30.38
C CYS A 65 -7.62 9.89 -31.13
N GLU A 66 -7.18 10.34 -32.30
CA GLU A 66 -7.96 11.21 -33.19
C GLU A 66 -8.05 10.58 -34.58
N ASP A 67 -9.23 10.66 -35.18
CA ASP A 67 -9.43 10.24 -36.55
C ASP A 67 -8.87 11.29 -37.50
N ARG A 68 -7.81 10.92 -38.21
CA ARG A 68 -7.11 11.80 -39.15
C ARG A 68 -7.32 11.28 -40.56
N VAL A 69 -7.70 12.20 -41.42
CA VAL A 69 -7.83 11.95 -42.85
C VAL A 69 -6.41 11.92 -43.44
N VAL A 70 -5.93 10.74 -43.80
CA VAL A 70 -4.58 10.54 -44.35
C VAL A 70 -4.66 10.16 -45.84
N GLU A 71 -3.74 10.68 -46.64
CA GLU A 71 -3.57 10.23 -48.03
C GLU A 71 -2.76 8.95 -48.03
N VAL A 72 -3.42 7.81 -48.25
CA VAL A 72 -2.75 6.52 -48.39
C VAL A 72 -2.54 6.24 -49.88
N ARG A 73 -1.30 5.91 -50.25
CA ARG A 73 -1.01 5.41 -51.59
C ARG A 73 -1.41 3.94 -51.62
N GLN A 74 -2.48 3.61 -52.33
CA GLN A 74 -2.88 2.23 -52.49
C GLN A 74 -1.72 1.46 -53.15
N PRO A 75 -1.33 0.27 -52.64
CA PRO A 75 -0.42 -0.59 -53.35
C PRO A 75 -1.07 -0.89 -54.70
N GLU A 76 -0.35 -0.56 -55.76
CA GLU A 76 -0.86 -0.73 -57.12
C GLU A 76 -1.22 -2.21 -57.29
N ARG A 77 -2.47 -2.50 -57.72
CA ARG A 77 -3.02 -3.86 -57.83
C ARG A 77 -2.31 -4.75 -58.86
N PHE A 78 -1.16 -4.33 -59.35
CA PHE A 78 -0.26 -5.10 -60.18
C PHE A 78 1.09 -5.03 -59.51
N GLY A 79 1.44 -6.12 -58.81
CA GLY A 79 2.76 -6.27 -58.22
C GLY A 79 3.83 -6.03 -59.27
N ASP A 80 5.00 -5.60 -58.79
CA ASP A 80 6.17 -5.08 -59.51
C ASP A 80 6.75 -5.95 -60.65
N LYS A 81 6.07 -7.00 -61.13
CA LYS A 81 6.59 -7.94 -62.13
C LYS A 81 5.62 -8.44 -63.21
N ASP A 82 4.30 -8.26 -63.06
CA ASP A 82 3.34 -8.97 -63.95
C ASP A 82 2.62 -8.07 -64.98
N GLY A 83 2.66 -6.75 -64.83
CA GLY A 83 1.98 -5.82 -65.74
C GLY A 83 2.68 -5.57 -67.07
N MET A 84 3.98 -5.86 -67.17
CA MET A 84 4.80 -5.55 -68.36
C MET A 84 4.83 -6.69 -69.39
N VAL A 85 4.41 -7.91 -69.03
CA VAL A 85 4.55 -9.09 -69.91
C VAL A 85 3.39 -9.22 -70.90
N VAL A 86 2.20 -8.68 -70.61
CA VAL A 86 1.02 -8.86 -71.47
C VAL A 86 1.03 -7.94 -72.71
N GLY A 87 1.64 -6.75 -72.62
CA GLY A 87 1.70 -5.80 -73.74
C GLY A 87 2.64 -6.24 -74.88
N ALA A 88 3.67 -7.01 -74.58
CA ALA A 88 4.65 -7.46 -75.57
C ALA A 88 4.15 -8.64 -76.42
N VAL A 89 3.27 -9.48 -75.87
CA VAL A 89 2.80 -10.70 -76.57
C VAL A 89 1.69 -10.37 -77.59
N VAL A 90 0.82 -9.40 -77.28
CA VAL A 90 -0.26 -9.00 -78.20
C VAL A 90 0.27 -8.21 -79.41
N GLY A 91 1.31 -7.38 -79.23
CA GLY A 91 1.94 -6.63 -80.32
C GLY A 91 2.81 -7.48 -81.26
N GLY A 92 3.43 -8.54 -80.75
CA GLY A 92 4.31 -9.42 -81.53
C GLY A 92 3.59 -10.39 -82.47
N LEU A 93 2.36 -10.79 -82.13
CA LEU A 93 1.63 -11.82 -82.90
C LEU A 93 0.75 -11.23 -84.02
N LEU A 94 0.24 -10.01 -83.87
CA LEU A 94 -0.58 -9.36 -84.90
C LEU A 94 0.23 -8.82 -86.08
N GLY A 95 1.53 -8.55 -85.89
CA GLY A 95 2.41 -8.07 -86.97
C GLY A 95 2.88 -9.15 -87.97
N ASN A 96 2.63 -10.44 -87.68
CA ASN A 96 3.18 -11.54 -88.49
C ASN A 96 2.27 -12.01 -89.64
N GLN A 97 1.06 -11.45 -89.81
CA GLN A 97 0.10 -11.93 -90.81
C GLN A 97 -0.03 -11.08 -92.08
N VAL A 98 0.71 -9.97 -92.20
CA VAL A 98 0.65 -9.11 -93.39
C VAL A 98 2.01 -9.07 -94.11
N GLY A 99 2.21 -9.96 -95.08
CA GLY A 99 3.28 -9.85 -96.08
C GLY A 99 4.18 -11.08 -96.25
N LYS A 100 4.45 -11.47 -97.51
CA LYS A 100 5.43 -12.50 -97.89
C LYS A 100 6.71 -11.82 -98.38
N GLY A 101 7.84 -11.98 -97.66
CA GLY A 101 9.17 -11.48 -98.06
C GLY A 101 10.10 -11.14 -96.89
N ASP A 102 11.39 -10.90 -97.16
CA ASP A 102 12.45 -10.61 -96.17
C ASP A 102 12.23 -9.33 -95.34
N GLY A 103 11.27 -8.47 -95.74
CA GLY A 103 10.85 -7.28 -94.97
C GLY A 103 10.17 -7.59 -93.62
N ARG A 104 9.77 -8.84 -93.38
CA ARG A 104 9.08 -9.26 -92.14
C ARG A 104 9.96 -9.19 -90.89
N LYS A 105 11.27 -9.42 -91.01
CA LYS A 105 12.19 -9.39 -89.87
C LYS A 105 12.47 -7.97 -89.37
N LEU A 106 12.47 -6.98 -90.28
CA LEU A 106 12.69 -5.57 -89.94
C LEU A 106 11.47 -4.96 -89.24
N ALA A 107 10.25 -5.29 -89.68
CA ALA A 107 9.01 -4.75 -89.09
C ALA A 107 8.79 -5.23 -87.63
N THR A 108 9.08 -6.50 -87.32
CA THR A 108 8.95 -7.04 -85.97
C THR A 108 9.95 -6.41 -84.98
N VAL A 109 11.19 -6.16 -85.42
CA VAL A 109 12.22 -5.50 -84.59
C VAL A 109 11.88 -4.02 -84.39
N ALA A 110 11.34 -3.35 -85.41
CA ALA A 110 10.90 -1.96 -85.28
C ALA A 110 9.69 -1.80 -84.34
N GLY A 111 8.72 -2.72 -84.36
CA GLY A 111 7.55 -2.69 -83.48
C GLY A 111 7.89 -2.91 -82.00
N ALA A 112 8.86 -3.79 -81.70
CA ALA A 112 9.31 -4.05 -80.33
C ALA A 112 10.09 -2.87 -79.73
N VAL A 113 10.95 -2.22 -80.53
CA VAL A 113 11.75 -1.06 -80.08
C VAL A 113 10.89 0.21 -79.98
N GLY A 114 9.94 0.40 -80.90
CA GLY A 114 8.99 1.53 -80.85
C GLY A 114 8.01 1.44 -79.67
N GLY A 115 7.50 0.26 -79.35
CA GLY A 115 6.61 0.03 -78.20
C GLY A 115 7.30 0.25 -76.84
N ALA A 116 8.59 -0.08 -76.74
CA ALA A 116 9.36 0.11 -75.51
C ALA A 116 9.65 1.59 -75.19
N TYR A 117 9.85 2.44 -76.20
CA TYR A 117 10.06 3.87 -76.01
C TYR A 117 8.76 4.62 -75.68
N ALA A 118 7.63 4.25 -76.29
CA ALA A 118 6.33 4.83 -75.96
C ALA A 118 5.85 4.42 -74.56
N GLY A 119 6.13 3.19 -74.13
CA GLY A 119 5.79 2.70 -72.78
C GLY A 119 6.51 3.45 -71.66
N ARG A 120 7.80 3.79 -71.85
CA ARG A 120 8.62 4.51 -70.86
C ARG A 120 8.14 5.94 -70.59
N GLU A 121 7.44 6.58 -71.54
CA GLU A 121 6.91 7.94 -71.36
C GLU A 121 5.52 7.93 -70.67
N ILE A 122 4.74 6.86 -70.83
CA ILE A 122 3.47 6.65 -70.11
C ILE A 122 3.74 6.30 -68.65
N ASP A 123 4.74 5.44 -68.40
CA ASP A 123 5.14 5.01 -67.05
C ASP A 123 5.75 6.17 -66.24
N ARG A 124 6.52 7.06 -66.89
CA ARG A 124 7.07 8.29 -66.27
C ARG A 124 6.01 9.35 -65.91
N ARG A 125 4.80 9.26 -66.48
CA ARG A 125 3.66 10.14 -66.12
C ARG A 125 2.68 9.45 -65.18
N HIS A 126 2.78 8.13 -65.02
CA HIS A 126 2.04 7.31 -64.06
C HIS A 126 2.82 7.07 -62.76
N VAL A 127 3.69 8.00 -62.35
CA VAL A 127 4.29 8.00 -61.01
C VAL A 127 3.27 8.57 -60.02
N GLY A 128 2.16 7.88 -59.85
CA GLY A 128 1.02 8.42 -59.13
C GLY A 128 -0.07 7.40 -58.96
N GLY A 129 0.26 6.25 -58.36
CA GLY A 129 -0.74 5.32 -57.84
C GLY A 129 -1.85 6.10 -57.13
N LYS A 130 -3.12 5.71 -57.39
CA LYS A 130 -4.31 6.46 -56.99
C LYS A 130 -4.23 6.83 -55.51
N LYS A 131 -3.97 8.11 -55.22
CA LYS A 131 -4.05 8.65 -53.87
C LYS A 131 -5.50 8.53 -53.42
N THR A 132 -5.72 7.74 -52.39
CA THR A 132 -7.05 7.60 -51.80
C THR A 132 -7.00 8.10 -50.38
N THR A 133 -8.04 8.81 -50.01
CA THR A 133 -8.21 9.37 -48.68
C THR A 133 -8.80 8.31 -47.77
N GLU A 134 -8.10 7.96 -46.69
CA GLU A 134 -8.56 7.00 -45.70
C GLU A 134 -8.63 7.66 -44.32
N VAL A 135 -9.65 7.33 -43.54
CA VAL A 135 -9.73 7.76 -42.15
C VAL A 135 -8.92 6.77 -41.32
N GLN A 136 -7.82 7.23 -40.74
CA GLN A 136 -6.99 6.43 -39.86
C GLN A 136 -7.04 6.98 -38.44
N GLN A 137 -7.25 6.10 -37.47
CA GLN A 137 -7.17 6.45 -36.06
C GLN A 137 -5.70 6.60 -35.66
N VAL A 138 -5.28 7.83 -35.36
CA VAL A 138 -3.91 8.15 -34.95
C VAL A 138 -3.91 8.41 -33.45
N CYS A 139 -3.20 7.57 -32.71
CA CYS A 139 -3.08 7.69 -31.27
C CYS A 139 -1.74 8.34 -30.87
N GLN A 140 -1.79 9.35 -30.02
CA GLN A 140 -0.63 10.04 -29.45
C GLN A 140 -0.64 9.92 -27.92
N THR A 141 0.53 9.67 -27.33
CA THR A 141 0.68 9.72 -25.88
C THR A 141 0.92 11.17 -25.46
N VAL A 142 -0.03 11.73 -24.72
CA VAL A 142 0.06 13.09 -24.18
C VAL A 142 0.44 12.99 -22.70
N THR A 143 1.46 13.76 -22.33
CA THR A 143 1.92 13.90 -20.96
C THR A 143 1.20 15.08 -20.33
N GLU A 144 0.40 14.82 -19.30
CA GLU A 144 -0.39 15.86 -18.62
C GLU A 144 -0.10 15.84 -17.11
N PRO A 145 0.10 17.03 -16.51
CA PRO A 145 0.21 17.13 -15.06
C PRO A 145 -1.16 16.86 -14.43
N ARG A 146 -1.20 15.97 -13.44
CA ARG A 146 -2.39 15.69 -12.63
C ARG A 146 -2.07 15.90 -11.16
N GLU A 147 -3.01 16.48 -10.43
CA GLU A 147 -2.96 16.55 -8.98
C GLU A 147 -3.29 15.17 -8.40
N GLU A 148 -2.45 14.68 -7.49
CA GLU A 148 -2.65 13.41 -6.79
C GLU A 148 -2.50 13.64 -5.28
N VAL A 149 -3.48 13.18 -4.49
CA VAL A 149 -3.38 13.20 -3.04
C VAL A 149 -2.46 12.05 -2.63
N VAL A 150 -1.30 12.38 -2.09
CA VAL A 150 -0.27 11.40 -1.70
C VAL A 150 -0.31 11.03 -0.23
N GLY A 151 -1.06 11.78 0.57
CA GLY A 151 -1.22 11.55 2.00
C GLY A 151 -2.04 12.64 2.66
N TYR A 152 -2.06 12.62 3.99
CA TYR A 152 -2.77 13.57 4.83
C TYR A 152 -1.88 13.98 6.00
N ASP A 153 -1.78 15.28 6.26
CA ASP A 153 -1.22 15.78 7.51
C ASP A 153 -2.38 15.87 8.52
N VAL A 154 -2.30 15.05 9.56
CA VAL A 154 -3.38 14.83 10.52
C VAL A 154 -3.02 15.47 11.84
N THR A 155 -3.84 16.42 12.29
CA THR A 155 -3.74 16.96 13.65
C THR A 155 -4.65 16.16 14.56
N TYR A 156 -4.11 15.61 15.63
CA TYR A 156 -4.84 14.79 16.60
C TYR A 156 -4.71 15.35 18.01
N ARG A 157 -5.57 14.89 18.91
CA ARG A 157 -5.52 15.19 20.33
C ARG A 157 -5.39 13.91 21.14
N SER A 158 -4.38 13.83 21.99
CA SER A 158 -4.15 12.72 22.93
C SER A 158 -3.80 13.31 24.30
N ASP A 159 -4.43 12.83 25.37
CA ASP A 159 -4.21 13.31 26.75
C ASP A 159 -4.32 14.84 26.92
N GLY A 160 -5.14 15.49 26.08
CA GLY A 160 -5.34 16.94 26.07
C GLY A 160 -4.32 17.73 25.26
N GLU A 161 -3.24 17.11 24.78
CA GLU A 161 -2.21 17.73 23.95
C GLU A 161 -2.52 17.53 22.45
N LEU A 162 -2.15 18.53 21.63
CA LEU A 162 -2.26 18.43 20.18
C LEU A 162 -0.96 17.88 19.59
N GLY A 163 -1.09 16.84 18.78
CA GLY A 163 0.00 16.27 17.98
C GLY A 163 -0.31 16.35 16.48
N SER A 164 0.71 16.09 15.67
CA SER A 164 0.57 15.96 14.21
C SER A 164 1.27 14.70 13.72
N GLN A 165 0.66 14.02 12.76
CA GLN A 165 1.22 12.83 12.10
C GLN A 165 0.76 12.77 10.65
N ARG A 166 1.64 12.29 9.76
CA ARG A 166 1.30 12.03 8.36
C ARG A 166 0.73 10.63 8.19
N THR A 167 -0.36 10.51 7.45
CA THR A 167 -1.00 9.24 7.10
C THR A 167 -1.13 9.08 5.59
N ASP A 168 -1.05 7.84 5.09
CA ASP A 168 -1.19 7.56 3.66
C ASP A 168 -2.64 7.65 3.17
N ARG A 169 -3.60 7.45 4.08
CA ARG A 169 -5.04 7.49 3.81
C ARG A 169 -5.72 8.49 4.72
N LYS A 170 -6.88 8.97 4.30
CA LYS A 170 -7.69 9.88 5.11
C LYS A 170 -8.10 9.17 6.41
N PRO A 171 -7.74 9.70 7.59
CA PRO A 171 -8.11 9.08 8.85
C PRO A 171 -9.62 9.20 9.10
N GLY A 172 -10.11 8.34 10.00
CA GLY A 172 -11.47 8.43 10.55
C GLY A 172 -11.56 9.48 11.67
N ALA A 173 -12.53 9.32 12.57
CA ALA A 173 -12.67 10.16 13.75
C ALA A 173 -11.57 9.92 14.80
N GLN A 174 -10.97 8.73 14.80
CA GLN A 174 -9.87 8.36 15.69
C GLN A 174 -8.67 7.87 14.88
N LEU A 175 -7.49 8.10 15.44
CA LEU A 175 -6.20 7.71 14.90
C LEU A 175 -5.49 6.79 15.89
N LEU A 176 -5.13 5.59 15.45
CA LEU A 176 -4.26 4.69 16.20
C LEU A 176 -2.83 5.24 16.11
N LEU A 177 -2.29 5.70 17.24
CA LEU A 177 -0.92 6.21 17.33
C LEU A 177 0.11 5.09 17.45
N GLY A 178 -0.32 3.90 17.86
CA GLY A 178 0.50 2.71 18.01
C GLY A 178 0.07 1.87 19.21
N GLU A 179 1.01 1.07 19.72
CA GLU A 179 0.83 0.22 20.89
C GLU A 179 1.88 0.56 21.95
N ARG A 180 1.51 0.46 23.22
CA ARG A 180 2.46 0.52 24.36
C ARG A 180 2.35 -0.71 25.23
N ASP A 181 3.42 -1.02 25.93
CA ASP A 181 3.40 -2.03 26.98
C ASP A 181 2.75 -1.46 28.23
N LYS A 182 1.65 -2.08 28.66
CA LYS A 182 0.96 -1.78 29.90
C LYS A 182 1.28 -2.87 30.91
N VAL A 183 1.83 -2.49 32.07
CA VAL A 183 2.01 -3.43 33.18
C VAL A 183 0.64 -3.77 33.75
N VAL A 184 0.28 -5.04 33.72
CA VAL A 184 -0.99 -5.56 34.24
C VAL A 184 -0.83 -6.35 35.54
N GLY A 185 0.41 -6.64 35.93
CA GLY A 185 0.73 -7.28 37.19
C GLY A 185 2.21 -7.62 37.32
N TYR A 186 2.54 -8.38 38.36
CA TYR A 186 3.90 -8.79 38.70
C TYR A 186 3.91 -10.27 39.10
N ASN A 187 4.82 -11.03 38.50
CA ASN A 187 5.21 -12.34 39.02
C ASN A 187 6.19 -12.11 40.17
N VAL A 188 5.75 -12.42 41.39
CA VAL A 188 6.48 -12.13 42.62
C VAL A 188 6.98 -13.43 43.23
N THR A 189 8.29 -13.52 43.42
CA THR A 189 8.91 -14.58 44.22
C THR A 189 9.22 -14.00 45.59
N TRP A 190 8.73 -14.65 46.65
CA TRP A 190 8.90 -14.19 48.02
C TRP A 190 9.59 -15.24 48.88
N ARG A 191 10.16 -14.78 50.00
CA ARG A 191 10.76 -15.61 51.05
C ARG A 191 10.25 -15.17 52.41
N TYR A 192 9.83 -16.14 53.22
CA TYR A 192 9.56 -15.92 54.64
C TYR A 192 10.13 -17.09 55.43
N GLU A 193 11.03 -16.79 56.36
CA GLU A 193 11.84 -17.79 57.05
C GLU A 193 12.55 -18.70 56.02
N ASP A 194 12.36 -20.02 56.10
CA ASP A 194 12.94 -21.01 55.18
C ASP A 194 12.01 -21.38 54.01
N GLN A 195 10.88 -20.69 53.87
CA GLN A 195 9.89 -20.94 52.82
C GLN A 195 10.02 -19.92 51.69
N THR A 196 9.93 -20.41 50.45
CA THR A 196 9.82 -19.59 49.26
C THR A 196 8.54 -19.93 48.50
N GLY A 197 7.97 -18.93 47.83
CA GLY A 197 6.78 -19.11 47.01
C GLY A 197 6.70 -18.11 45.89
N GLU A 198 5.78 -18.36 44.97
CA GLU A 198 5.45 -17.48 43.85
C GLU A 198 3.98 -17.08 43.94
N LEU A 199 3.68 -15.83 43.60
CA LEU A 199 2.31 -15.35 43.46
C LEU A 199 2.26 -14.23 42.41
N VAL A 200 1.07 -13.96 41.90
CA VAL A 200 0.82 -12.85 40.97
C VAL A 200 0.20 -11.69 41.75
N MET A 201 0.76 -10.49 41.61
CA MET A 201 0.21 -9.25 42.18
C MET A 201 -0.24 -8.29 41.09
N ALA A 202 -1.26 -7.48 41.39
CA ALA A 202 -1.72 -6.41 40.51
C ALA A 202 -0.77 -5.21 40.50
N GLU A 203 -0.27 -4.87 41.68
CA GLU A 203 0.55 -3.71 41.95
C GLU A 203 1.98 -4.13 42.24
N ASP A 204 2.90 -3.18 42.16
CA ASP A 204 4.30 -3.40 42.51
C ASP A 204 4.40 -3.79 43.99
N PRO A 205 4.95 -4.98 44.31
CA PRO A 205 5.06 -5.45 45.69
C PRO A 205 6.05 -4.64 46.55
N GLY A 206 6.92 -3.83 45.93
CA GLY A 206 8.08 -3.25 46.59
C GLY A 206 9.03 -4.32 47.13
N ASP A 207 9.79 -3.99 48.19
CA ASP A 207 10.83 -4.89 48.73
C ASP A 207 10.30 -5.90 49.77
N ARG A 208 9.07 -5.72 50.27
CA ARG A 208 8.52 -6.53 51.37
C ARG A 208 7.00 -6.66 51.31
N LEU A 209 6.50 -7.84 51.62
CA LEU A 209 5.07 -8.14 51.66
C LEU A 209 4.58 -8.28 53.11
N PRO A 210 3.56 -7.53 53.54
CA PRO A 210 2.99 -7.71 54.87
C PRO A 210 2.30 -9.08 54.99
N ILE A 211 2.49 -9.72 56.14
CA ILE A 211 1.79 -10.96 56.49
C ILE A 211 0.73 -10.62 57.53
N GLU A 212 -0.53 -10.87 57.20
CA GLU A 212 -1.67 -10.68 58.08
C GLU A 212 -2.30 -12.04 58.39
N ASN A 213 -2.43 -12.36 59.67
CA ASN A 213 -3.00 -13.64 60.13
C ASN A 213 -2.30 -14.89 59.54
N GLY A 214 -1.00 -14.80 59.26
CA GLY A 214 -0.22 -15.92 58.68
C GLY A 214 -0.40 -16.12 57.17
N VAL A 215 -1.09 -15.21 56.48
CA VAL A 215 -1.24 -15.20 55.03
C VAL A 215 -0.59 -13.94 54.48
N ILE A 216 0.09 -14.05 53.33
CA ILE A 216 0.60 -12.89 52.62
C ILE A 216 -0.60 -12.03 52.21
N ALA A 217 -0.65 -10.80 52.72
CA ALA A 217 -1.70 -9.87 52.38
C ALA A 217 -1.47 -9.37 50.95
N VAL A 218 -2.04 -10.08 49.98
CA VAL A 218 -2.14 -9.61 48.59
C VAL A 218 -3.34 -8.67 48.49
N ALA A 219 -3.11 -7.43 48.05
CA ALA A 219 -4.20 -6.54 47.67
C ALA A 219 -5.03 -7.26 46.60
N LYS A 220 -6.29 -7.53 46.93
CA LYS A 220 -7.20 -8.31 46.09
C LYS A 220 -7.44 -7.51 44.80
N LEU A 221 -7.19 -8.11 43.64
CA LEU A 221 -7.72 -7.62 42.38
C LEU A 221 -9.25 -7.59 42.50
N ASP A 222 -9.83 -6.39 42.53
CA ASP A 222 -11.24 -6.24 42.20
C ASP A 222 -11.40 -6.80 40.79
N THR A 223 -11.99 -8.00 40.72
CA THR A 223 -12.33 -8.64 39.45
C THR A 223 -13.26 -7.67 38.72
N PRO A 224 -12.94 -7.20 37.50
CA PRO A 224 -13.86 -6.35 36.77
C PRO A 224 -15.19 -7.09 36.61
N PRO A 225 -16.33 -6.39 36.70
CA PRO A 225 -17.64 -7.03 36.60
C PRO A 225 -17.71 -7.83 35.30
N GLN A 226 -17.81 -9.14 35.45
CA GLN A 226 -18.17 -10.03 34.36
C GLN A 226 -19.66 -9.78 34.09
N GLY A 227 -19.95 -9.03 33.02
CA GLY A 227 -21.24 -9.00 32.30
C GLY A 227 -22.48 -8.63 33.09
#